data_AF-A0A849T9U6-F1
#
_entry.id   AF-A0A849T9U6-F1
#
_cell.length_a   1.000
_cell.length_b   1.000
_cell.length_c   1.000
_cell.angle_alpha   90.00
_cell.angle_beta   90.00
_cell.angle_gamma   90.00
#
_symmetry.space_group_name_H-M   'P 1'
#
loop_
_entity.id
_entity.type
_entity.pdbx_description
1 polymer ?
#
loop_
_entity_poly.entity_id
_entity_poly.type
_entity_poly.pdbx_seq_one_letter_code
_entity_poly.pdbx_strand_id
1 'polypeptide(L)'
;MASLTIRNLDETLKTNLRLQAAQHGWSMEQEVREILRQSVMPAVSDIGFAQKIHQRFADYELDALSIPERRTAHISDMTEE
;
A
#
# COMPACT_ATOMS: atom_id res chain seq x y z
N MET A 1 6.19 -19.66 -4.50
CA MET A 1 6.64 -19.88 -3.11
C MET A 1 8.06 -19.38 -3.00
N ALA A 2 8.27 -18.23 -2.35
CA ALA A 2 9.62 -17.77 -2.03
C ALA A 2 9.96 -18.30 -0.63
N SER A 3 11.14 -18.89 -0.47
CA SER A 3 11.65 -19.34 0.83
C SER A 3 12.84 -18.48 1.21
N LEU A 4 12.85 -17.99 2.45
CA LEU A 4 13.95 -17.23 3.03
C LEU A 4 14.48 -18.03 4.23
N THR A 5 15.76 -18.38 4.20
CA THR A 5 16.42 -19.06 5.33
C THR A 5 17.40 -18.10 6.00
N ILE A 6 17.20 -17.83 7.28
CA ILE A 6 18.11 -17.02 8.10
C ILE A 6 19.00 -18.00 8.88
N ARG A 7 20.31 -17.98 8.61
CA ARG A 7 21.30 -18.81 9.32
C ARG A 7 21.83 -18.07 10.54
N ASN A 8 22.25 -18.81 11.56
CA ASN A 8 22.81 -18.27 12.80
C ASN A 8 21.90 -17.23 13.49
N LEU A 9 20.59 -17.51 13.54
CA LEU A 9 19.64 -16.68 14.27
C LEU A 9 19.91 -16.82 15.78
N ASP A 10 20.11 -15.68 16.44
CA ASP A 10 20.32 -15.63 17.88
C ASP A 10 19.18 -16.30 18.65
N GLU A 11 19.51 -17.07 19.69
CA GLU A 11 18.51 -17.84 20.45
C GLU A 11 17.55 -16.96 21.24
N THR A 12 18.02 -15.80 21.72
CA THR A 12 17.17 -14.82 22.40
C THR A 12 16.20 -14.21 21.40
N LEU A 13 16.65 -13.90 20.19
CA LEU A 13 15.80 -13.39 19.11
C LEU A 13 14.74 -14.42 18.70
N LYS A 14 15.11 -15.70 18.57
CA LYS A 14 14.15 -16.78 18.28
C LYS A 14 13.08 -16.91 19.37
N THR A 15 13.48 -16.76 20.64
CA THR A 15 12.56 -16.83 21.79
C THR A 15 11.60 -15.65 21.79
N ASN A 16 12.09 -14.44 21.55
CA ASN A 16 11.27 -13.23 21.45
C ASN A 16 10.27 -13.33 20.29
N LEU A 17 10.70 -13.79 19.11
CA LEU A 17 9.80 -14.01 17.98
C LEU A 17 8.68 -15.00 18.32
N ARG A 18 8.99 -16.07 19.08
CA ARG A 18 7.97 -17.03 19.52
C ARG A 18 6.96 -16.38 20.47
N LEU A 19 7.45 -15.53 21.38
CA LEU A 19 6.61 -14.84 22.34
C LEU A 19 5.68 -13.83 21.64
N GLN A 20 6.22 -13.03 20.73
CA GLN A 20 5.43 -12.07 19.94
C GLN A 20 4.37 -12.77 19.08
N ALA A 21 4.75 -13.85 18.38
CA ALA A 21 3.80 -14.65 17.61
C ALA A 21 2.66 -15.19 18.50
N ALA A 22 2.97 -15.67 19.70
CA ALA A 22 1.95 -16.13 20.65
C ALA A 22 1.05 -15.00 21.14
N GLN A 23 1.59 -13.79 21.36
CA GLN A 23 0.81 -12.61 21.74
C GLN A 23 -0.16 -12.18 20.64
N HIS A 24 0.27 -12.24 19.37
CA HIS A 24 -0.59 -11.91 18.22
C HIS A 24 -1.51 -13.05 17.79
N GLY A 25 -1.37 -14.25 18.39
CA GLY A 25 -2.14 -15.44 18.00
C GLY A 25 -1.75 -15.98 16.62
N TRP A 26 -0.53 -15.72 16.17
CA TRP A 26 -0.01 -16.10 14.86
C TRP A 26 1.00 -17.24 14.95
N SER A 27 1.26 -17.90 13.81
CA SER A 27 2.42 -18.78 13.70
C SER A 27 3.70 -17.94 13.67
N MET A 28 4.81 -18.52 14.09
CA MET A 28 6.12 -17.86 14.04
C MET A 28 6.48 -17.41 12.60
N GLU A 29 6.12 -18.20 11.59
CA GLU A 29 6.33 -17.83 10.19
C GLU A 29 5.51 -16.58 9.80
N GLN A 30 4.25 -16.52 10.24
CA GLN A 30 3.38 -15.38 9.94
C GLN A 30 3.86 -14.10 10.64
N GLU A 31 4.33 -14.20 11.88
CA GLU A 31 4.94 -13.09 12.61
C GLU A 31 6.17 -12.55 11.87
N VAL A 32 7.08 -13.43 11.47
CA VAL A 32 8.29 -13.05 10.72
C VAL A 32 7.91 -12.41 9.39
N ARG A 33 6.91 -12.94 8.70
CA ARG A 33 6.41 -12.37 7.44
C ARG A 33 5.86 -10.97 7.66
N GLU A 34 5.10 -10.73 8.72
CA GLU A 34 4.54 -9.41 9.02
C GLU A 34 5.63 -8.41 9.39
N ILE A 35 6.59 -8.79 10.23
CA ILE A 35 7.75 -7.94 10.56
C ILE A 35 8.51 -7.54 9.30
N LEU A 36 8.79 -8.50 8.41
CA LEU A 36 9.47 -8.22 7.14
C LEU A 36 8.63 -7.32 6.24
N ARG A 37 7.30 -7.54 6.19
CA ARG A 37 6.39 -6.69 5.43
C ARG A 37 6.46 -5.24 5.92
N GLN A 38 6.32 -5.00 7.21
CA GLN A 38 6.36 -3.67 7.80
C GLN A 38 7.73 -2.99 7.65
N SER A 39 8.82 -3.78 7.72
CA SER A 39 10.19 -3.25 7.64
C SER A 39 10.65 -2.95 6.22
N VAL A 40 10.22 -3.74 5.22
CA VAL A 40 10.72 -3.67 3.85
C VAL A 40 9.75 -2.96 2.92
N MET A 41 8.44 -3.06 3.16
CA MET A 41 7.50 -2.32 2.31
C MET A 41 7.64 -0.83 2.62
N PRO A 42 7.73 0.02 1.58
CA PRO A 42 7.64 1.46 1.79
C PRO A 42 6.33 1.72 2.54
N ALA A 43 6.38 2.56 3.58
CA ALA A 43 5.17 3.00 4.26
C ALA A 43 4.19 3.42 3.17
N VAL A 44 3.13 2.63 2.98
CA VAL A 44 2.05 3.00 2.07
C VAL A 44 1.50 4.23 2.75
N SER A 45 1.88 5.39 2.24
CA SER A 45 1.59 6.66 2.84
C SER A 45 0.08 6.67 3.10
N ASP A 46 -0.30 6.61 4.38
CA ASP A 46 -1.69 6.45 4.86
C ASP A 46 -2.53 7.71 4.57
N ILE A 47 -1.91 8.69 3.91
CA ILE A 47 -2.59 9.77 3.21
C ILE A 47 -3.60 9.15 2.24
N GLY A 48 -4.88 9.32 2.61
CA GLY A 48 -6.01 8.95 1.78
C GLY A 48 -5.90 9.56 0.38
N PHE A 49 -6.57 8.94 -0.59
CA PHE A 49 -6.50 9.32 -2.00
C PHE A 49 -6.70 10.84 -2.23
N ALA A 50 -7.66 11.45 -1.53
CA ALA A 50 -7.91 12.89 -1.59
C ALA A 50 -6.70 13.74 -1.15
N GLN A 51 -6.00 13.31 -0.10
CA GLN A 51 -4.83 14.02 0.42
C GLN A 51 -3.63 13.89 -0.52
N LYS A 52 -3.48 12.74 -1.20
CA LYS A 52 -2.50 12.57 -2.28
C LYS A 52 -2.76 13.49 -3.47
N ILE A 53 -4.02 13.63 -3.89
CA ILE A 53 -4.41 14.58 -4.94
C ILE A 53 -4.08 16.00 -4.47
N HIS A 54 -4.53 16.40 -3.29
CA HIS A 54 -4.30 17.74 -2.76
C HIS A 54 -2.80 18.07 -2.71
N GLN A 55 -1.96 17.19 -2.17
CA GLN A 55 -0.52 17.41 -2.10
C GLN A 55 0.11 17.52 -3.50
N ARG A 56 -0.34 16.72 -4.46
CA ARG A 56 0.18 16.76 -5.83
C ARG A 56 -0.12 18.09 -6.53
N PHE A 57 -1.24 18.72 -6.22
CA PHE A 57 -1.67 19.97 -6.85
C PHE A 57 -1.47 21.21 -5.97
N ALA A 58 -0.89 21.07 -4.77
CA ALA A 58 -0.71 22.18 -3.82
C ALA A 58 0.16 23.32 -4.37
N ASP A 59 1.12 22.99 -5.24
CA ASP A 59 2.05 23.96 -5.85
C ASP A 59 1.54 24.52 -7.19
N TYR A 60 0.34 24.15 -7.64
CA TYR A 60 -0.24 24.62 -8.91
C TYR A 60 -1.34 25.65 -8.67
N GLU A 61 -1.35 26.72 -9.47
CA GLU A 61 -2.42 27.71 -9.50
C GLU A 61 -3.64 27.16 -10.27
N LEU A 62 -4.40 26.28 -9.63
CA LEU A 62 -5.57 25.64 -10.24
C LEU A 62 -6.69 26.62 -10.61
N ASP A 63 -6.79 27.74 -9.89
CA ASP A 63 -7.81 28.76 -10.13
C ASP A 63 -7.65 29.50 -11.47
N ALA A 64 -6.46 29.40 -12.09
CA ALA A 64 -6.20 29.97 -13.42
C ALA A 64 -6.66 29.06 -14.57
N LEU A 65 -7.11 27.83 -14.29
CA LEU A 65 -7.54 26.89 -15.32
C LEU A 65 -8.98 27.20 -15.76
N SER A 66 -9.17 27.53 -17.04
CA SER A 66 -10.49 27.70 -17.62
C SER A 66 -11.25 26.37 -17.63
N ILE A 67 -12.44 26.33 -17.03
CA ILE A 67 -13.30 25.15 -17.05
C ILE A 67 -13.80 24.94 -18.49
N PRO A 68 -13.51 23.79 -19.14
CA PRO A 68 -13.96 23.53 -20.50
C PRO A 68 -15.47 23.31 -20.55
N GLU A 69 -16.08 23.61 -21.69
CA GLU A 69 -17.49 23.34 -21.92
C GLU A 69 -17.79 21.83 -21.83
N ARG A 70 -18.94 21.50 -21.24
CA ARG A 70 -19.38 20.13 -21.05
C ARG A 70 -19.66 19.48 -22.41
N ARG A 71 -18.84 18.49 -22.78
CA ARG A 71 -19.14 17.62 -23.93
C ARG A 71 -20.15 16.55 -23.53
N THR A 72 -21.15 16.35 -24.37
CA THR A 72 -22.05 15.19 -24.26
C THR A 72 -21.24 13.91 -24.43
N ALA A 73 -21.64 12.84 -23.73
CA ALA A 73 -20.96 11.57 -23.85
C ALA A 73 -20.97 11.12 -25.31
N HIS A 74 -19.82 10.67 -25.80
CA HIS A 74 -19.72 10.04 -27.12
C HIS A 74 -20.42 8.69 -27.04
N ILE A 75 -21.74 8.69 -27.22
CA ILE A 75 -22.52 7.48 -27.51
C ILE A 75 -22.04 7.04 -28.87
N SER A 76 -21.11 6.09 -28.91
CA SER A 76 -20.77 5.40 -30.15
C SER A 76 -22.06 4.76 -30.64
N ASP A 77 -22.50 5.15 -31.84
CA ASP A 77 -23.59 4.50 -32.56
C ASP A 77 -23.42 2.99 -32.51
N MET A 78 -24.23 2.33 -31.68
CA MET A 78 -24.57 0.92 -31.87
C MET A 78 -25.70 0.90 -32.89
N THR A 79 -25.38 1.20 -34.15
CA THR A 79 -26.26 0.84 -35.27
C THR A 79 -26.16 -0.68 -35.44
N GLU A 80 -27.17 -1.37 -34.91
CA GLU A 80 -27.55 -2.71 -35.32
C GLU A 80 -27.90 -2.70 -36.82
N GLU A 81 -27.37 -3.67 -37.57
CA GLU A 81 -27.87 -4.08 -38.90
C GLU A 81 -28.79 -5.29 -38.73
#